data_AF-A0A8S8Y8N9-F1
#
_entry.id   AF-A0A8S8Y8N9-F1
#
_cell.length_a   1.000
_cell.length_b   1.000
_cell.length_c   1.000
_cell.angle_alpha   90.00
_cell.angle_beta   90.00
_cell.angle_gamma   90.00
#
_symmetry.space_group_name_H-M   'P 1'
#
loop_
_entity.id
_entity.type
_entity.pdbx_description
1 polymer ?
#
loop_
_entity_poly.entity_id
_entity_poly.type
_entity_poly.pdbx_seq_one_letter_code
_entity_poly.pdbx_strand_id
1 'polypeptide(L)'
;MQYELAEVPTDGYLDFYIWPKYAEKGYLWMIPKCDGRANVGLVTEDRPRAKKALDQFIEDTHFSDLSQQLPPWKTKGNPAFGGTIPISGPFENTHYDGLMLIGDAAGFTSPLFEGGSHLALKSAVFAAETAATAISNGDVAAKSLENYPLL
;
A
#
# COMPACT_ATOMS: atom_id res chain seq x y z
N MET A 1 3.36 8.16 0.38
CA MET A 1 2.90 9.46 -0.19
C MET A 1 3.30 9.48 -1.64
N GLN A 2 2.49 10.02 -2.55
CA GLN A 2 2.82 10.10 -3.97
C GLN A 2 2.11 11.24 -4.69
N TYR A 3 2.62 11.55 -5.89
CA TYR A 3 1.97 12.33 -6.93
C TYR A 3 1.67 11.43 -8.13
N GLU A 4 0.69 11.84 -8.93
CA GLU A 4 0.59 11.37 -10.32
C GLU A 4 1.27 12.42 -11.21
N LEU A 5 2.23 12.00 -12.02
CA LEU A 5 2.93 12.84 -13.00
C LEU A 5 2.46 12.49 -14.41
N ALA A 6 2.46 13.48 -15.31
CA ALA A 6 2.19 13.30 -16.74
C ALA A 6 3.47 13.41 -17.57
N GLU A 7 3.42 12.86 -18.79
CA GLU A 7 4.51 12.86 -19.77
C GLU A 7 5.81 12.24 -19.24
N VAL A 8 5.69 11.23 -18.37
CA VAL A 8 6.80 10.52 -17.77
C VAL A 8 7.40 9.57 -18.80
N PRO A 9 8.67 9.75 -19.23
CA PRO A 9 9.35 8.79 -20.08
C PRO A 9 9.47 7.46 -19.34
N THR A 10 9.04 6.37 -19.96
CA THR A 10 9.09 5.03 -19.36
C THR A 10 9.36 3.98 -20.45
N ASP A 11 10.10 2.95 -20.08
CA ASP A 11 10.32 1.73 -20.85
C ASP A 11 9.30 0.62 -20.49
N GLY A 12 8.29 0.95 -19.68
CA GLY A 12 7.27 0.03 -19.19
C GLY A 12 7.64 -0.69 -17.89
N TYR A 13 8.84 -0.45 -17.34
CA TYR A 13 9.25 -1.00 -16.06
C TYR A 13 8.99 -0.03 -14.91
N LEU A 14 8.97 -0.62 -13.71
CA LEU A 14 8.86 0.08 -12.45
C LEU A 14 10.26 0.38 -11.91
N ASP A 15 10.44 1.61 -11.45
CA ASP A 15 11.71 2.05 -10.85
C ASP A 15 11.58 2.08 -9.34
N PHE A 16 12.59 1.54 -8.67
CA PHE A 16 12.79 1.72 -7.22
C PHE A 16 14.08 2.49 -6.96
N TYR A 17 14.00 3.47 -6.07
CA TYR A 17 15.12 4.29 -5.66
C TYR A 17 15.37 4.09 -4.17
N ILE A 18 16.56 3.59 -3.82
CA ILE A 18 16.97 3.37 -2.42
C ILE A 18 17.86 4.55 -1.99
N TRP A 19 17.23 5.69 -1.68
CA TRP A 19 17.93 6.94 -1.34
C TRP A 19 17.50 7.47 0.03
N PRO A 20 18.21 7.08 1.11
CA PRO A 20 17.89 7.49 2.49
C PRO A 20 17.85 9.01 2.72
N LYS A 21 18.50 9.81 1.85
CA LYS A 21 18.40 11.29 1.86
C LYS A 21 16.95 11.78 1.79
N TYR A 22 16.11 11.09 1.02
CA TYR A 22 14.71 11.43 0.79
C TYR A 22 13.74 10.50 1.53
N ALA A 23 14.07 9.20 1.63
CA ALA A 23 13.21 8.21 2.25
C ALA A 23 13.94 7.52 3.42
N GLU A 24 13.84 8.11 4.61
CA GLU A 24 14.38 7.48 5.82
C GLU A 24 13.62 6.18 6.11
N LYS A 25 14.37 5.07 6.21
CA LYS A 25 13.86 3.70 6.41
C LYS A 25 12.71 3.35 5.46
N GLY A 26 12.87 3.72 4.20
CA GLY A 26 11.94 3.34 3.15
C GLY A 26 12.61 3.50 1.79
N TYR A 27 11.80 3.76 0.78
CA TYR A 27 12.25 3.87 -0.61
C TYR A 27 11.32 4.79 -1.39
N LEU A 28 11.74 5.12 -2.61
CA LEU A 28 10.91 5.84 -3.58
C LEU A 28 10.61 4.96 -4.78
N TRP A 29 9.55 5.29 -5.50
CA TRP A 29 9.14 4.56 -6.69
C TRP A 29 8.71 5.50 -7.82
N MET A 30 8.83 4.99 -9.04
CA MET A 30 8.05 5.41 -10.20
C MET A 30 7.34 4.17 -10.74
N ILE A 31 6.00 4.20 -10.74
CA ILE A 31 5.17 3.11 -11.28
C ILE A 31 4.44 3.66 -12.51
N PRO A 32 4.76 3.18 -13.72
CA PRO A 32 4.13 3.66 -14.94
C PRO A 32 2.64 3.30 -14.98
N LYS A 33 1.88 4.17 -15.61
CA LYS A 33 0.46 4.02 -15.94
C LYS A 33 0.29 4.17 -17.45
N CYS A 34 -0.93 3.98 -17.92
CA CYS A 34 -1.28 4.28 -19.31
C CYS A 34 -1.14 5.79 -19.61
N ASP A 35 -1.00 6.10 -20.90
CA ASP A 35 -1.03 7.46 -21.46
C ASP A 35 0.12 8.36 -20.97
N GLY A 36 1.31 7.78 -20.77
CA GLY A 36 2.51 8.53 -20.36
C GLY A 36 2.44 9.06 -18.93
N ARG A 37 1.55 8.53 -18.09
CA ARG A 37 1.45 8.91 -16.68
C ARG A 37 2.25 7.97 -15.80
N ALA A 38 2.64 8.42 -14.63
CA ALA A 38 3.18 7.54 -13.60
C ALA A 38 2.79 8.00 -12.20
N ASN A 39 2.69 7.06 -11.27
CA ASN A 39 2.70 7.38 -9.85
C ASN A 39 4.15 7.48 -9.39
N VAL A 40 4.55 8.64 -8.86
CA VAL A 40 5.87 8.87 -8.28
C VAL A 40 5.71 9.18 -6.81
N GLY A 41 6.35 8.37 -5.96
CA GLY A 41 6.10 8.43 -4.53
C GLY A 41 7.23 7.92 -3.68
N LEU A 42 7.01 8.01 -2.38
CA LEU A 42 7.90 7.47 -1.37
C LEU A 42 7.14 6.88 -0.20
N VAL A 43 7.84 6.01 0.50
CA VAL A 43 7.49 5.58 1.84
C VAL A 43 8.64 5.82 2.79
N THR A 44 8.32 6.18 4.03
CA THR A 44 9.29 6.61 5.03
C THR A 44 8.67 6.58 6.41
N GLU A 45 9.49 6.34 7.44
CA GLU A 45 9.11 6.56 8.83
C GLU A 45 9.08 8.05 9.24
N ASP A 46 9.74 8.95 8.49
CA ASP A 46 9.71 10.41 8.72
C ASP A 46 8.43 11.05 8.16
N ARG A 47 7.30 10.73 8.78
CA ARG A 47 5.97 11.21 8.38
C ARG A 47 5.88 12.74 8.24
N PRO A 48 6.41 13.57 9.17
CA PRO A 48 6.34 15.03 9.04
C PRO A 48 7.04 15.56 7.77
N ARG A 49 8.12 14.90 7.33
CA ARG A 49 8.89 15.33 6.15
C ARG A 49 8.45 14.67 4.85
N ALA A 50 7.64 13.61 4.88
CA ALA A 50 7.30 12.80 3.70
C ALA A 50 6.93 13.60 2.44
N LYS A 51 6.07 14.63 2.55
CA LYS A 51 5.73 15.47 1.39
C LYS A 51 6.94 16.29 0.91
N LYS A 52 7.62 16.98 1.84
CA LYS A 52 8.78 17.82 1.51
C LYS A 52 9.89 16.99 0.86
N ALA A 53 10.14 15.78 1.35
CA ALA A 53 11.14 14.91 0.77
C ALA A 53 10.76 14.41 -0.63
N LEU A 54 9.47 14.15 -0.89
CA LEU A 54 8.98 13.81 -2.22
C LEU A 54 9.11 14.99 -3.19
N ASP A 55 8.78 16.20 -2.74
CA ASP A 55 8.98 17.42 -3.53
C ASP A 55 10.46 17.59 -3.92
N GLN A 56 11.36 17.44 -2.95
CA GLN A 56 12.82 17.50 -3.17
C GLN A 56 13.31 16.42 -4.13
N PHE A 57 12.79 15.20 -4.04
CA PHE A 57 13.15 14.14 -4.98
C PHE A 57 12.73 14.47 -6.41
N ILE A 58 11.53 15.02 -6.60
CA ILE A 58 11.06 15.43 -7.93
C ILE A 58 11.93 16.57 -8.48
N GLU A 59 12.22 17.58 -7.66
CA GLU A 59 13.04 18.74 -8.05
C GLU A 59 14.50 18.36 -8.36
N ASP A 60 15.09 17.44 -7.60
CA ASP A 60 16.49 17.04 -7.75
C ASP A 60 16.74 16.02 -8.89
N THR A 61 15.70 15.56 -9.60
CA THR A 61 15.80 14.44 -10.57
C THR A 61 15.20 14.78 -11.93
N HIS A 62 15.19 13.80 -12.83
CA HIS A 62 14.61 13.93 -14.18
C HIS A 62 13.08 14.14 -14.19
N PHE A 63 12.43 14.18 -13.03
CA PHE A 63 11.02 14.52 -12.89
C PHE A 63 10.76 16.04 -12.75
N SER A 64 11.79 16.87 -12.64
CA SER A 64 11.69 18.30 -12.28
C SER A 64 10.78 19.12 -13.19
N ASP A 65 10.77 18.80 -14.49
CA ASP A 65 10.02 19.51 -15.51
C ASP A 65 8.64 18.88 -15.79
N LEU A 66 8.28 17.81 -15.07
CA LEU A 66 7.02 17.11 -15.27
C LEU A 66 5.88 17.70 -14.45
N SER A 67 4.68 17.65 -15.01
CA SER A 67 3.49 18.22 -14.38
C SER A 67 2.82 17.24 -13.41
N GLN A 68 2.54 17.71 -12.19
CA GLN A 68 1.72 16.99 -11.22
C GLN A 68 0.24 17.10 -11.59
N GLN A 69 -0.45 15.96 -11.64
CA GLN A 69 -1.86 15.87 -11.97
C GLN A 69 -2.70 15.72 -10.70
N LEU A 70 -3.88 16.34 -10.69
CA LEU A 70 -4.89 16.01 -9.68
C LEU A 70 -5.41 14.60 -9.96
N PRO A 71 -5.44 13.70 -8.96
CA PRO A 71 -6.04 12.40 -9.16
C PRO A 71 -7.55 12.55 -9.46
N PRO A 72 -8.17 11.63 -10.22
CA PRO A 72 -9.54 11.79 -10.73
C PRO A 72 -10.62 12.04 -9.67
N TRP A 73 -10.40 11.62 -8.43
CA TRP A 73 -11.32 11.80 -7.31
C TRP A 73 -11.13 13.14 -6.56
N LYS A 74 -10.14 13.96 -6.93
CA LYS A 74 -9.92 15.30 -6.36
C LYS A 74 -10.26 16.38 -7.38
N THR A 75 -11.12 17.32 -6.97
CA THR A 75 -11.53 18.46 -7.82
C THR A 75 -10.67 19.71 -7.65
N LYS A 76 -9.95 19.85 -6.53
CA LYS A 76 -9.07 20.99 -6.23
C LYS A 76 -8.08 20.65 -5.10
N GLY A 77 -7.07 21.51 -4.92
CA GLY A 77 -6.13 21.46 -3.80
C GLY A 77 -4.81 20.79 -4.17
N ASN A 78 -4.10 20.30 -3.15
CA ASN A 78 -2.80 19.66 -3.33
C ASN A 78 -2.96 18.30 -4.04
N PRO A 79 -2.25 18.05 -5.16
CA PRO A 79 -2.32 16.77 -5.88
C PRO A 79 -1.74 15.60 -5.10
N ALA A 80 -0.86 15.83 -4.10
CA ALA A 80 -0.28 14.78 -3.27
C ALA A 80 -1.35 13.92 -2.59
N PHE A 81 -1.15 12.61 -2.56
CA PHE A 81 -2.02 11.68 -1.85
C PHE A 81 -1.24 10.51 -1.26
N GLY A 82 -1.79 9.87 -0.24
CA GLY A 82 -1.14 8.75 0.43
C GLY A 82 -1.92 8.30 1.66
N GLY A 83 -1.50 7.17 2.21
CA GLY A 83 -2.02 6.60 3.45
C GLY A 83 -0.88 6.08 4.32
N THR A 84 -1.25 5.60 5.50
CA THR A 84 -0.34 4.86 6.39
C THR A 84 -0.33 3.39 6.00
N ILE A 85 0.84 2.76 6.11
CA ILE A 85 1.02 1.33 5.85
C ILE A 85 1.42 0.68 7.17
N PRO A 86 0.73 -0.39 7.63
CA PRO A 86 1.18 -1.18 8.76
C PRO A 86 2.55 -1.82 8.48
N ILE A 87 3.52 -1.62 9.37
CA ILE A 87 4.89 -2.16 9.25
C ILE A 87 5.26 -3.14 10.38
N SER A 88 4.36 -3.37 11.33
CA SER A 88 4.58 -4.25 12.50
C SER A 88 4.42 -5.74 12.19
N GLY A 89 4.08 -6.09 10.96
CA GLY A 89 3.73 -7.45 10.56
C GLY A 89 2.34 -7.87 11.04
N PRO A 90 1.97 -9.15 10.82
CA PRO A 90 0.67 -9.68 11.21
C PRO A 90 0.43 -9.65 12.71
N PHE A 91 -0.80 -9.42 13.14
CA PHE A 91 -1.18 -9.62 14.53
C PHE A 91 -1.08 -11.11 14.93
N GLU A 92 -0.68 -11.37 16.18
CA GLU A 92 -0.58 -12.73 16.73
C GLU A 92 -1.92 -13.48 16.67
N ASN A 93 -3.03 -12.76 16.88
CA ASN A 93 -4.38 -13.29 16.74
C ASN A 93 -5.22 -12.41 15.80
N THR A 94 -5.81 -13.03 14.79
CA THR A 94 -6.60 -12.37 13.74
C THR A 94 -8.05 -12.83 13.70
N HIS A 95 -8.51 -13.62 14.69
CA HIS A 95 -9.88 -14.12 14.76
C HIS A 95 -10.42 -14.17 16.20
N TYR A 96 -11.73 -13.98 16.34
CA TYR A 96 -12.48 -14.04 17.60
C TYR A 96 -13.89 -14.59 17.31
N ASP A 97 -14.72 -14.77 18.33
CA ASP A 97 -16.11 -15.19 18.15
C ASP A 97 -16.83 -14.26 17.15
N GLY A 98 -17.22 -14.81 16.01
CA GLY A 98 -17.90 -14.10 14.92
C GLY A 98 -17.07 -13.04 14.19
N LEU A 99 -15.74 -13.01 14.34
CA LEU A 99 -14.87 -11.97 13.77
C LEU A 99 -13.59 -12.56 13.16
N MET A 100 -13.24 -12.10 11.96
CA MET A 100 -11.93 -12.33 11.33
C MET A 100 -11.41 -11.00 10.77
N LEU A 101 -10.14 -10.72 11.02
CA LEU A 101 -9.41 -9.57 10.48
C LEU A 101 -8.67 -10.01 9.22
N ILE A 102 -8.70 -9.21 8.15
CA ILE A 102 -7.99 -9.46 6.88
C ILE A 102 -7.18 -8.24 6.44
N GLY A 103 -6.25 -8.43 5.49
CA GLY A 103 -5.45 -7.33 4.91
C GLY A 103 -4.77 -6.45 5.95
N ASP A 104 -4.77 -5.13 5.75
CA ASP A 104 -4.15 -4.15 6.64
C ASP A 104 -4.66 -4.25 8.09
N ALA A 105 -5.94 -4.61 8.29
CA ALA A 105 -6.52 -4.76 9.63
C ALA A 105 -5.94 -5.97 10.39
N ALA A 106 -5.42 -6.96 9.67
CA ALA A 106 -4.70 -8.10 10.22
C ALA A 106 -3.18 -7.90 10.27
N GLY A 107 -2.66 -6.78 9.75
CA GLY A 107 -1.22 -6.55 9.58
C GLY A 107 -0.62 -7.33 8.40
N PHE A 108 -1.44 -7.77 7.44
CA PHE A 108 -0.99 -8.51 6.26
C PHE A 108 -0.47 -7.58 5.16
N THR A 109 0.73 -7.06 5.38
CA THR A 109 1.47 -6.22 4.45
C THR A 109 2.83 -6.85 4.12
N SER A 110 3.34 -6.62 2.91
CA SER A 110 4.70 -7.05 2.57
C SER A 110 5.70 -6.16 3.31
N PRO A 111 6.65 -6.70 4.10
CA PRO A 111 7.63 -5.88 4.81
C PRO A 111 8.69 -5.26 3.88
N LEU A 112 8.82 -5.75 2.65
CA LEU A 112 9.89 -5.34 1.73
C LEU A 112 9.42 -4.29 0.71
N PHE A 113 8.27 -4.54 0.08
CA PHE A 113 7.71 -3.65 -0.95
C PHE A 113 6.53 -2.84 -0.43
N GLU A 114 6.21 -2.95 0.86
CA GLU A 114 5.11 -2.25 1.54
C GLU A 114 3.76 -2.33 0.78
N GLY A 115 3.63 -3.34 -0.09
CA GLY A 115 2.43 -3.64 -0.85
C GLY A 115 1.62 -4.69 -0.11
N GLY A 116 0.39 -4.34 0.25
CA GLY A 116 -0.54 -5.23 0.97
C GLY A 116 -1.62 -5.85 0.09
N SER A 117 -1.89 -5.32 -1.12
CA SER A 117 -3.10 -5.68 -1.88
C SER A 117 -3.22 -7.18 -2.20
N HIS A 118 -2.13 -7.83 -2.58
CA HIS A 118 -2.13 -9.26 -2.86
C HIS A 118 -2.34 -10.11 -1.60
N LEU A 119 -1.74 -9.72 -0.46
CA LEU A 119 -1.94 -10.38 0.83
C LEU A 119 -3.35 -10.13 1.38
N ALA A 120 -3.90 -8.94 1.18
CA ALA A 120 -5.27 -8.60 1.52
C ALA A 120 -6.27 -9.46 0.72
N LEU A 121 -6.06 -9.62 -0.59
CA LEU A 121 -6.88 -10.51 -1.40
C LEU A 121 -6.74 -11.96 -0.98
N LYS A 122 -5.52 -12.42 -0.72
CA LYS A 122 -5.25 -13.81 -0.32
C LYS A 122 -5.91 -14.15 1.02
N SER A 123 -5.74 -13.29 2.02
CA SER A 123 -6.40 -13.44 3.32
C SER A 123 -7.92 -13.35 3.21
N ALA A 124 -8.47 -12.49 2.33
CA ALA A 124 -9.91 -12.44 2.09
C ALA A 124 -10.47 -13.77 1.57
N VAL A 125 -9.76 -14.44 0.66
CA VAL A 125 -10.17 -15.76 0.15
C VAL A 125 -10.26 -16.78 1.29
N PHE A 126 -9.22 -16.89 2.11
CA PHE A 126 -9.18 -17.83 3.23
C PHE A 126 -10.20 -17.53 4.33
N ALA A 127 -10.41 -16.25 4.62
CA ALA A 127 -11.44 -15.82 5.55
C ALA A 127 -12.83 -16.15 5.00
N ALA A 128 -13.08 -15.97 3.70
CA ALA A 128 -14.37 -16.28 3.09
C ALA A 128 -14.67 -17.79 3.11
N GLU A 129 -13.70 -18.64 2.79
CA GLU A 129 -13.84 -20.10 2.83
C GLU A 129 -14.11 -20.61 4.26
N THR A 130 -13.35 -20.10 5.23
CA THR A 130 -13.54 -20.41 6.65
C THR A 130 -14.91 -19.92 7.15
N ALA A 131 -15.29 -18.68 6.83
CA ALA A 131 -16.59 -18.12 7.20
C ALA A 131 -17.76 -18.93 6.63
N ALA A 132 -17.69 -19.30 5.34
CA ALA A 132 -18.75 -20.06 4.70
C ALA A 132 -18.98 -21.41 5.39
N THR A 133 -17.89 -22.09 5.79
CA THR A 133 -17.95 -23.36 6.51
C THR A 133 -18.54 -23.18 7.92
N ALA A 134 -18.04 -22.20 8.68
CA ALA A 134 -18.50 -21.88 10.03
C ALA A 134 -20.01 -21.54 10.06
N ILE A 135 -20.45 -20.66 9.14
CA ILE A 135 -21.86 -20.27 9.01
C ILE A 135 -22.73 -21.47 8.64
N SER A 136 -22.30 -22.31 7.70
CA SER A 136 -23.07 -23.49 7.27
C SER A 136 -23.26 -24.51 8.40
N ASN A 137 -22.28 -24.61 9.30
CA ASN A 137 -22.35 -25.47 10.48
C ASN A 137 -23.06 -24.82 11.68
N GLY A 138 -23.42 -23.53 11.59
CA GLY A 138 -23.99 -22.78 12.70
C GLY A 138 -23.00 -22.52 13.86
N ASP A 139 -21.70 -22.57 13.58
CA ASP A 139 -20.65 -22.46 14.59
C ASP A 139 -19.62 -21.41 14.18
N VAL A 140 -19.74 -20.22 14.78
CA VAL A 140 -18.88 -19.06 14.54
C VAL A 140 -17.98 -18.74 15.74
N ALA A 141 -17.79 -19.70 16.66
CA ALA A 141 -16.86 -19.53 17.76
C ALA A 141 -15.42 -19.37 17.24
N ALA A 142 -14.56 -18.66 17.98
CA ALA A 142 -13.18 -18.40 17.60
C ALA A 142 -12.44 -19.68 17.20
N LYS A 143 -12.64 -20.78 17.94
CA LYS A 143 -12.05 -22.08 17.67
C LYS A 143 -12.40 -22.61 16.27
N SER A 144 -13.63 -22.38 15.80
CA SER A 144 -14.07 -22.84 14.48
C SER A 144 -13.54 -21.96 13.35
N LEU A 145 -13.01 -20.78 13.69
CA LEU A 145 -12.35 -19.85 12.77
C LEU A 145 -10.82 -19.97 12.78
N GLU A 146 -10.24 -20.82 13.65
CA GLU A 146 -8.79 -20.92 13.85
C GLU A 146 -8.02 -21.44 12.63
N ASN A 147 -8.72 -22.03 11.66
CA ASN A 147 -8.12 -22.50 10.41
C ASN A 147 -7.82 -21.36 9.42
N TYR A 148 -8.44 -20.19 9.58
CA TYR A 148 -8.23 -19.07 8.66
C TYR A 148 -6.76 -18.62 8.56
N PRO A 149 -6.02 -18.40 9.67
CA PRO A 149 -4.63 -17.92 9.61
C PRO A 149 -3.62 -19.00 9.18
N LEU A 150 -4.04 -20.26 9.09
CA LEU A 150 -3.20 -21.42 8.79
C LEU A 150 -3.23 -21.82 7.30
N LEU A 151 -4.13 -21.22 6.53
CA LEU A 151 -4.27 -21.39 5.08
C LEU A 151 -3.42 -20.36 4.34
#